data_AF-A0A7X2PPK4-F1
#
_entry.id   AF-A0A7X2PPK4-F1
#
_cell.length_a   1.000
_cell.length_b   1.000
_cell.length_c   1.000
_cell.angle_alpha   90.00
_cell.angle_beta   90.00
_cell.angle_gamma   90.00
#
_symmetry.space_group_name_H-M   'P 1'
#
loop_
_entity.id
_entity.type
_entity.pdbx_description
1 polymer ?
#
loop_
_entity_poly.entity_id
_entity_poly.type
_entity_poly.pdbx_seq_one_letter_code
_entity_poly.pdbx_strand_id
1 'polypeptide(L)'
;LTDADRARRGALLAERDSWRKKLDAIPAPAMVYAAKPHPLEPAYLLERGSVAKAKEEVFPGALSAMAHRPASFGLPAGASDEARRGALADWITDAKNPLTARVIVNRVWYFHFGNGIVNTPSDFGVMGDRPSHPELLDSLAVSFMENGWSLKRLQREIVMSQAYQQTSAMNEKAFGIDADNRLLWRMPLRRMDAEALRDSMLAVTGSLNPERGGPSYLLQKKGGGGSYIYDALDNDGPAVWRRAVYRFVVRGGKRIFMDSFDCPDPSVATPQRSNSNTPVQALTLLNNSFVMKQSERMADRLGREASDAGGQVSRAYSLLFGRAPSEKELRAGVAFIGRHSLAAYARVLFNTNEFVYTP
;
A
#
# COMPACT_ATOMS: atom_id res chain seq x y z
N LEU A 1 39.03 -52.08 26.99
CA LEU A 1 39.44 -51.05 26.01
C LEU A 1 40.95 -50.98 26.06
N THR A 2 41.60 -51.19 24.92
CA THR A 2 43.04 -50.94 24.81
C THR A 2 43.32 -49.46 25.02
N ASP A 3 44.57 -49.08 25.27
CA ASP A 3 44.93 -47.66 25.40
C ASP A 3 44.69 -46.88 24.10
N ALA A 4 44.83 -47.56 22.96
CA ALA A 4 44.44 -47.04 21.65
C ALA A 4 42.93 -46.74 21.57
N ASP A 5 42.08 -47.63 22.10
CA ASP A 5 40.63 -47.40 22.12
C ASP A 5 40.23 -46.25 23.05
N ARG A 6 40.92 -46.11 24.20
CA ARG A 6 40.70 -44.97 25.13
C ARG A 6 41.11 -43.65 24.51
N ALA A 7 42.24 -43.60 23.79
CA ALA A 7 42.68 -42.42 23.06
C ALA A 7 41.71 -42.06 21.92
N ARG A 8 41.27 -43.06 21.14
CA ARG A 8 40.28 -42.86 20.07
C ARG A 8 38.94 -42.38 20.60
N ARG A 9 38.45 -42.93 21.71
CA ARG A 9 37.23 -42.46 22.37
C ARG A 9 37.37 -41.01 22.87
N GLY A 10 38.51 -40.66 23.46
CA GLY A 10 38.79 -39.29 23.90
C GLY A 10 38.76 -38.29 22.73
N ALA A 11 39.39 -38.64 21.61
CA ALA A 11 39.38 -37.83 20.39
C ALA A 11 37.96 -37.64 19.83
N LEU A 12 37.16 -38.72 19.75
CA LEU A 12 35.78 -38.65 19.26
C LEU A 12 34.86 -37.84 20.18
N LEU A 13 35.06 -37.90 21.50
CA LEU A 13 34.30 -37.08 22.46
C LEU A 13 34.65 -35.59 22.33
N ALA A 14 35.94 -35.26 22.18
CA ALA A 14 36.37 -33.89 21.95
C ALA A 14 35.85 -33.35 20.61
N GLU A 15 35.84 -34.19 19.57
CA GLU A 15 35.26 -33.85 18.27
C GLU A 15 33.75 -33.60 18.37
N ARG A 16 33.00 -34.48 19.04
CA ARG A 16 31.56 -34.30 19.31
C ARG A 16 31.30 -32.99 20.05
N ASP A 17 32.07 -32.69 21.08
CA ASP A 17 31.89 -31.48 21.89
C ASP A 17 32.23 -30.20 21.11
N SER A 18 33.23 -30.27 20.22
CA SER A 18 33.52 -29.22 19.24
C SER A 18 32.35 -29.00 18.28
N TRP A 19 31.76 -30.08 17.74
CA TRP A 19 30.59 -29.98 16.87
C TRP A 19 29.35 -29.45 17.59
N ARG A 20 29.12 -29.84 18.85
CA ARG A 20 28.03 -29.28 19.68
C ARG A 20 28.20 -27.79 19.92
N LYS A 21 29.41 -27.34 20.30
CA LYS A 21 29.68 -25.90 20.46
C LYS A 21 29.45 -25.12 19.17
N LYS A 22 29.84 -25.69 18.02
CA LYS A 22 29.56 -25.08 16.71
C LYS A 22 28.07 -25.01 16.43
N LEU A 23 27.30 -26.05 16.76
CA LEU A 23 25.85 -26.10 16.58
C LEU A 23 25.13 -25.08 17.48
N ASP A 24 25.50 -25.01 18.76
CA ASP A 24 24.91 -24.08 19.73
C ASP A 24 25.25 -22.61 19.43
N ALA A 25 26.36 -22.36 18.73
CA ALA A 25 26.75 -21.04 18.24
C ALA A 25 25.99 -20.60 16.97
N ILE A 26 25.28 -21.51 16.30
CA ILE A 26 24.43 -21.14 15.15
C ILE A 26 23.19 -20.45 15.73
N PRO A 27 22.93 -19.17 15.39
CA PRO A 27 21.73 -18.48 15.84
C PRO A 27 20.50 -19.27 15.37
N ALA A 28 19.46 -19.32 16.23
CA ALA A 28 18.21 -19.97 15.88
C ALA A 28 17.72 -19.45 14.51
N PRO A 29 17.33 -20.34 13.58
CA PRO A 29 16.88 -19.90 12.28
C PRO A 29 15.69 -18.95 12.45
N ALA A 30 15.69 -17.86 11.69
CA ALA A 30 14.52 -17.01 11.63
C ALA A 30 13.35 -17.85 11.10
N MET A 31 12.32 -18.02 11.93
CA MET A 31 11.08 -18.65 11.49
C MET A 31 10.45 -17.75 10.43
N VAL A 32 10.49 -18.21 9.18
CA VAL A 32 9.81 -17.56 8.06
C VAL A 32 8.57 -18.37 7.71
N TYR A 33 7.47 -17.66 7.47
CA TYR A 33 6.28 -18.28 6.90
C TYR A 33 6.56 -18.52 5.41
N ALA A 34 6.79 -19.77 5.04
CA ALA A 34 6.91 -20.21 3.65
C ALA A 34 5.73 -21.10 3.29
N ALA A 35 5.25 -21.01 2.06
CA ALA A 35 4.29 -21.98 1.54
C ALA A 35 5.01 -23.32 1.35
N LYS A 36 4.50 -24.39 1.96
CA LYS A 36 4.93 -25.75 1.65
C LYS A 36 3.99 -26.29 0.57
N PRO A 37 4.41 -26.40 -0.70
CA PRO A 37 3.56 -26.97 -1.74
C PRO A 37 3.27 -28.43 -1.38
N HIS A 38 1.99 -28.79 -1.42
CA HIS A 38 1.54 -30.17 -1.31
C HIS A 38 1.27 -30.71 -2.71
N PRO A 39 1.48 -32.02 -2.97
CA PRO A 39 1.00 -32.64 -4.19
C PRO A 39 -0.47 -32.32 -4.40
N LEU A 40 -0.81 -31.80 -5.58
CA LEU A 40 -2.19 -31.51 -5.92
C LEU A 40 -2.90 -32.83 -6.22
N GLU A 41 -4.00 -33.08 -5.53
CA GLU A 41 -4.88 -34.19 -5.87
C GLU A 41 -5.55 -33.93 -7.23
N PRO A 42 -5.85 -34.99 -8.01
CA PRO A 42 -6.70 -34.89 -9.19
C PRO A 42 -8.00 -34.15 -8.88
N ALA A 43 -8.36 -33.20 -9.75
CA ALA A 43 -9.63 -32.49 -9.66
C ALA A 43 -10.61 -33.10 -10.65
N TYR A 44 -11.89 -33.15 -10.30
CA TYR A 44 -12.92 -33.78 -11.13
C TYR A 44 -14.10 -32.84 -11.33
N LEU A 45 -14.73 -32.93 -12.50
CA LEU A 45 -16.03 -32.33 -12.76
C LEU A 45 -17.07 -33.03 -11.88
N LEU A 46 -17.78 -32.25 -11.06
CA LEU A 46 -18.78 -32.80 -10.14
C LEU A 46 -20.17 -32.81 -10.78
N GLU A 47 -20.87 -33.94 -10.70
CA GLU A 47 -22.25 -34.01 -11.16
C GLU A 47 -23.15 -33.10 -10.32
N ARG A 48 -23.63 -32.00 -10.92
CA ARG A 48 -24.47 -30.99 -10.25
C ARG A 48 -23.83 -30.44 -8.96
N GLY A 49 -22.50 -30.42 -8.89
CA GLY A 49 -21.75 -29.94 -7.71
C GLY A 49 -21.66 -30.95 -6.55
N SER A 50 -22.15 -32.18 -6.70
CA SER A 50 -22.06 -33.21 -5.66
C SER A 50 -20.63 -33.73 -5.51
N VAL A 51 -19.99 -33.46 -4.36
CA VAL A 51 -18.64 -33.95 -4.02
C VAL A 51 -18.52 -35.49 -4.01
N ALA A 52 -19.63 -36.20 -3.83
CA ALA A 52 -19.66 -37.66 -3.85
C ALA A 52 -19.75 -38.25 -5.28
N LYS A 53 -19.92 -37.42 -6.31
CA LYS A 53 -20.18 -37.85 -7.69
C LYS A 53 -19.20 -37.18 -8.66
N ALA A 54 -17.96 -37.65 -8.61
CA ALA A 54 -16.93 -37.29 -9.57
C ALA A 54 -17.27 -37.87 -10.96
N LYS A 55 -17.13 -37.06 -12.01
CA LYS A 55 -17.20 -37.46 -13.42
C LYS A 55 -15.79 -37.49 -14.02
N GLU A 56 -15.53 -36.59 -14.95
CA GLU A 56 -14.29 -36.52 -15.71
C GLU A 56 -13.22 -35.76 -14.91
N GLU A 57 -11.98 -36.24 -14.98
CA GLU A 57 -10.83 -35.53 -14.44
C GLU A 57 -10.62 -34.22 -15.23
N VAL A 58 -10.35 -33.13 -14.52
CA VAL A 58 -10.12 -31.82 -15.12
C VAL A 58 -8.63 -31.50 -15.14
N PHE A 59 -8.18 -30.97 -16.27
CA PHE A 59 -6.78 -30.64 -16.50
C PHE A 59 -6.51 -29.15 -16.22
N PRO A 60 -5.26 -28.78 -15.90
CA PRO A 60 -4.88 -27.38 -15.74
C PRO A 60 -5.18 -26.56 -16.99
N GLY A 61 -5.87 -25.44 -16.80
CA GLY A 61 -6.22 -24.53 -17.88
C GLY A 61 -6.73 -23.18 -17.37
N ALA A 62 -7.05 -22.31 -18.33
CA ALA A 62 -7.60 -20.97 -18.14
C ALA A 62 -9.07 -20.91 -18.61
N LEU A 63 -9.64 -19.70 -18.59
CA LEU A 63 -11.00 -19.44 -19.04
C LEU A 63 -11.09 -19.62 -20.56
N SER A 64 -11.90 -20.57 -21.01
CA SER A 64 -12.15 -20.82 -22.44
C SER A 64 -12.88 -19.70 -23.17
N ALA A 65 -13.52 -18.80 -22.44
CA ALA A 65 -14.16 -17.60 -23.00
C ALA A 65 -13.14 -16.57 -23.55
N MET A 66 -11.88 -16.66 -23.14
CA MET A 66 -10.83 -15.74 -23.58
C MET A 66 -10.09 -16.34 -24.77
N ALA A 67 -10.19 -15.67 -25.93
CA ALA A 67 -9.75 -16.22 -27.21
C ALA A 67 -8.28 -15.93 -27.57
N HIS A 68 -7.53 -15.19 -26.74
CA HIS A 68 -6.14 -14.81 -27.07
C HIS A 68 -5.17 -16.00 -27.08
N ARG A 69 -5.51 -17.09 -26.38
CA ARG A 69 -4.72 -18.31 -26.28
C ARG A 69 -5.60 -19.51 -25.89
N PRO A 70 -5.27 -20.75 -26.29
CA PRO A 70 -6.01 -21.94 -25.86
C PRO A 70 -6.17 -22.03 -24.34
N ALA A 71 -7.34 -22.50 -23.90
CA ALA A 71 -7.66 -22.65 -22.48
C ALA A 71 -6.82 -23.75 -21.82
N SER A 72 -6.54 -24.84 -22.53
CA SER A 72 -5.68 -25.91 -22.02
C SER A 72 -4.23 -25.45 -22.01
N PHE A 73 -3.54 -25.68 -20.89
CA PHE A 73 -2.10 -25.43 -20.80
C PHE A 73 -1.25 -26.54 -21.41
N GLY A 74 -1.87 -27.63 -21.88
CA GLY A 74 -1.13 -28.81 -22.38
C GLY A 74 -0.35 -29.55 -21.29
N LEU A 75 -0.67 -29.29 -20.02
CA LEU A 75 -0.05 -29.95 -18.87
C LEU A 75 -0.81 -31.24 -18.51
N PRO A 76 -0.12 -32.31 -18.10
CA PRO A 76 -0.78 -33.50 -17.59
C PRO A 76 -1.47 -33.21 -16.24
N ALA A 77 -2.46 -34.02 -15.88
CA ALA A 77 -3.19 -33.84 -14.64
C ALA A 77 -2.33 -33.99 -13.37
N GLY A 78 -1.17 -34.67 -13.46
CA GLY A 78 -0.18 -34.79 -12.40
C GLY A 78 0.88 -33.67 -12.37
N ALA A 79 0.76 -32.62 -13.19
CA ALA A 79 1.74 -31.53 -13.21
C ALA A 79 1.88 -30.86 -11.82
N SER A 80 3.11 -30.46 -11.48
CA SER A 80 3.40 -29.78 -10.21
C SER A 80 2.66 -28.44 -10.09
N ASP A 81 2.41 -27.99 -8.86
CA ASP A 81 1.79 -26.68 -8.60
C ASP A 81 2.60 -25.54 -9.25
N GLU A 82 3.94 -25.65 -9.23
CA GLU A 82 4.84 -24.71 -9.91
C GLU A 82 4.57 -24.64 -11.42
N ALA A 83 4.53 -25.78 -12.12
CA ALA A 83 4.30 -25.81 -13.56
C ALA A 83 2.91 -25.25 -13.92
N ARG A 84 1.88 -25.57 -13.12
CA ARG A 84 0.52 -25.04 -13.32
C ARG A 84 0.45 -23.53 -13.14
N ARG A 85 1.07 -22.99 -12.08
CA ARG A 85 1.12 -21.55 -11.82
C ARG A 85 1.92 -20.81 -12.87
N GLY A 86 3.03 -21.38 -13.32
CA GLY A 86 3.85 -20.85 -14.41
C GLY A 86 3.04 -20.74 -15.70
N ALA A 87 2.38 -21.81 -16.12
CA ALA A 87 1.55 -21.80 -17.32
C ALA A 87 0.38 -20.80 -17.24
N LEU A 88 -0.25 -20.66 -16.07
CA LEU A 88 -1.28 -19.63 -15.85
C LEU A 88 -0.69 -18.23 -15.93
N ALA A 89 0.50 -18.00 -15.35
CA ALA A 89 1.17 -16.71 -15.42
C ALA A 89 1.48 -16.34 -16.88
N ASP A 90 2.06 -17.27 -17.66
CA ASP A 90 2.34 -17.08 -19.09
C ASP A 90 1.09 -16.81 -19.91
N TRP A 91 -0.04 -17.44 -19.57
CA TRP A 91 -1.32 -17.21 -20.24
C TRP A 91 -1.91 -15.83 -19.92
N ILE A 92 -1.75 -15.36 -18.67
CA ILE A 92 -2.19 -14.03 -18.24
C ILE A 92 -1.31 -12.94 -18.87
N THR A 93 0.00 -13.11 -18.88
CA THR A 93 0.96 -12.10 -19.36
C THR A 93 1.24 -12.18 -20.87
N ASP A 94 0.58 -13.09 -21.58
CA ASP A 94 0.70 -13.23 -23.03
C ASP A 94 0.47 -11.89 -23.74
N ALA A 95 1.35 -11.52 -24.68
CA ALA A 95 1.25 -10.25 -25.39
C ALA A 95 -0.03 -10.13 -26.24
N LYS A 96 -0.68 -11.24 -26.57
CA LYS A 96 -1.98 -11.24 -27.26
C LYS A 96 -3.15 -11.05 -26.30
N ASN A 97 -2.93 -11.11 -24.98
CA ASN A 97 -3.96 -10.83 -23.99
C ASN A 97 -4.24 -9.31 -23.95
N PRO A 98 -5.43 -8.85 -24.37
CA PRO A 98 -5.72 -7.42 -24.44
C PRO A 98 -5.95 -6.78 -23.07
N LEU A 99 -6.15 -7.57 -22.01
CA LEU A 99 -6.57 -7.05 -20.70
C LEU A 99 -5.40 -6.71 -19.79
N THR A 100 -4.38 -7.58 -19.70
CA THR A 100 -3.37 -7.48 -18.64
C THR A 100 -2.64 -6.14 -18.64
N ALA A 101 -2.16 -5.69 -19.81
CA ALA A 101 -1.50 -4.40 -19.94
C ALA A 101 -2.48 -3.23 -19.72
N ARG A 102 -3.69 -3.27 -20.30
CA ARG A 102 -4.70 -2.23 -20.13
C ARG A 102 -5.11 -2.05 -18.67
N VAL A 103 -5.33 -3.15 -17.94
CA VAL A 103 -5.75 -3.13 -16.54
C VAL A 103 -4.67 -2.51 -15.66
N ILE A 104 -3.40 -2.92 -15.79
CA ILE A 104 -2.34 -2.35 -14.96
C ILE A 104 -2.04 -0.90 -15.31
N VAL A 105 -2.06 -0.53 -16.59
CA VAL A 105 -1.91 0.87 -17.03
C VAL A 105 -3.02 1.73 -16.45
N ASN A 106 -4.27 1.30 -16.57
CA ASN A 106 -5.41 2.02 -15.99
C ASN A 106 -5.29 2.16 -14.47
N ARG A 107 -4.75 1.15 -13.78
CA ARG A 107 -4.57 1.20 -12.33
C ARG A 107 -3.47 2.16 -11.91
N VAL A 108 -2.35 2.20 -12.63
CA VAL A 108 -1.29 3.20 -12.41
C VAL A 108 -1.82 4.61 -12.70
N TRP A 109 -2.55 4.77 -13.80
CA TRP A 109 -3.24 6.02 -14.14
C TRP A 109 -4.17 6.48 -13.01
N TYR A 110 -5.04 5.59 -12.54
CA TYR A 110 -5.94 5.82 -11.41
C TYR A 110 -5.21 6.31 -10.16
N PHE A 111 -4.05 5.75 -9.82
CA PHE A 111 -3.28 6.20 -8.66
C PHE A 111 -2.67 7.60 -8.81
N HIS A 112 -2.50 8.10 -10.03
CA HIS A 112 -2.04 9.46 -10.30
C HIS A 112 -3.20 10.45 -10.39
N PHE A 113 -4.29 10.10 -11.06
CA PHE A 113 -5.40 11.02 -11.35
C PHE A 113 -6.62 10.80 -10.45
N GLY A 114 -6.64 9.82 -9.57
CA GLY A 114 -7.78 9.50 -8.70
C GLY A 114 -8.96 8.82 -9.42
N ASN A 115 -9.03 8.94 -10.73
CA ASN A 115 -9.94 8.22 -11.62
C ASN A 115 -9.14 7.50 -12.71
N GLY A 116 -9.57 6.31 -13.08
CA GLY A 116 -8.99 5.59 -14.21
C GLY A 116 -9.46 6.16 -15.55
N ILE A 117 -8.76 5.83 -16.62
CA ILE A 117 -9.30 6.01 -17.99
C ILE A 117 -10.59 5.17 -18.13
N VAL A 118 -10.58 3.97 -17.55
CA VAL A 118 -11.76 3.18 -17.21
C VAL A 118 -12.02 3.33 -15.73
N ASN A 119 -13.19 3.84 -15.34
CA ASN A 119 -13.46 4.14 -13.92
C ASN A 119 -13.54 2.89 -13.05
N THR A 120 -13.88 1.73 -13.63
CA THR A 120 -13.98 0.43 -12.95
C THR A 120 -12.64 -0.31 -13.01
N PRO A 121 -11.73 -0.17 -12.02
CA PRO A 121 -10.33 -0.57 -12.20
C PRO A 121 -10.11 -2.09 -12.26
N SER A 122 -11.15 -2.87 -11.90
CA SER A 122 -11.16 -4.33 -11.91
C SER A 122 -12.25 -4.95 -12.79
N ASP A 123 -13.00 -4.14 -13.54
CA ASP A 123 -13.99 -4.64 -14.50
C ASP A 123 -13.85 -3.90 -15.84
N PHE A 124 -13.32 -4.61 -16.82
CA PHE A 124 -13.15 -4.16 -18.22
C PHE A 124 -14.14 -4.90 -19.14
N GLY A 125 -15.08 -5.64 -18.57
CA GLY A 125 -16.10 -6.38 -19.30
C GLY A 125 -17.30 -5.50 -19.65
N VAL A 126 -18.39 -6.14 -20.05
CA VAL A 126 -19.64 -5.47 -20.47
C VAL A 126 -20.30 -4.68 -19.34
N MET A 127 -20.08 -5.10 -18.09
CA MET A 127 -20.58 -4.42 -16.89
C MET A 127 -19.64 -3.30 -16.39
N GLY A 128 -18.44 -3.20 -16.96
CA GLY A 128 -17.49 -2.14 -16.67
C GLY A 128 -17.75 -0.88 -17.48
N ASP A 129 -17.13 0.21 -17.05
CA ASP A 129 -17.21 1.49 -17.75
C ASP A 129 -16.41 1.46 -19.06
N ARG A 130 -16.87 2.21 -20.06
CA ARG A 130 -16.08 2.45 -21.27
C ARG A 130 -14.91 3.39 -20.97
N PRO A 131 -13.75 3.23 -21.63
CA PRO A 131 -12.63 4.15 -21.47
C PRO A 131 -13.03 5.56 -21.92
N SER A 132 -12.63 6.59 -21.16
CA SER A 132 -12.77 7.99 -21.57
C SER A 132 -11.91 8.31 -22.79
N HIS A 133 -10.71 7.72 -22.85
CA HIS A 133 -9.72 7.93 -23.90
C HIS A 133 -9.17 6.56 -24.36
N PRO A 134 -9.89 5.83 -25.24
CA PRO A 134 -9.51 4.48 -25.65
C PRO A 134 -8.13 4.42 -26.33
N GLU A 135 -7.83 5.37 -27.22
CA GLU A 135 -6.57 5.42 -27.95
C GLU A 135 -5.38 5.68 -27.02
N LEU A 136 -5.56 6.51 -25.99
CA LEU A 136 -4.54 6.76 -24.96
C LEU A 136 -4.26 5.50 -24.15
N LEU A 137 -5.31 4.79 -23.71
CA LEU A 137 -5.18 3.55 -22.98
C LEU A 137 -4.42 2.50 -23.80
N ASP A 138 -4.77 2.36 -25.08
CA ASP A 138 -4.13 1.42 -25.99
C ASP A 138 -2.67 1.78 -26.25
N SER A 139 -2.38 3.06 -26.50
CA SER A 139 -1.01 3.54 -26.69
C SER A 139 -0.14 3.28 -25.46
N LEU A 140 -0.62 3.60 -24.26
CA LEU A 140 0.10 3.34 -23.01
C LEU A 140 0.27 1.84 -22.75
N ALA A 141 -0.74 1.01 -23.04
CA ALA A 141 -0.66 -0.44 -22.87
C ALA A 141 0.37 -1.07 -23.81
N VAL A 142 0.40 -0.68 -25.09
CA VAL A 142 1.40 -1.14 -26.05
C VAL A 142 2.80 -0.67 -25.64
N SER A 143 2.98 0.63 -25.37
CA SER A 143 4.25 1.19 -24.88
C SER A 143 4.75 0.46 -23.63
N PHE A 144 3.86 0.16 -22.68
CA PHE A 144 4.21 -0.56 -21.46
C PHE A 144 4.76 -1.96 -21.74
N MET A 145 4.14 -2.71 -22.66
CA MET A 145 4.62 -4.04 -23.05
C MET A 145 5.95 -3.98 -23.81
N GLU A 146 6.06 -3.11 -24.81
CA GLU A 146 7.29 -2.93 -25.62
C GLU A 146 8.48 -2.50 -24.77
N ASN A 147 8.23 -1.77 -23.69
CA ASN A 147 9.25 -1.28 -22.77
C ASN A 147 9.50 -2.23 -21.58
N GLY A 148 9.21 -3.52 -21.76
CA GLY A 148 9.56 -4.57 -20.81
C GLY A 148 8.76 -4.53 -19.51
N TRP A 149 7.50 -4.07 -19.57
CA TRP A 149 6.57 -4.06 -18.43
C TRP A 149 7.08 -3.25 -17.23
N SER A 150 7.90 -2.22 -17.49
CA SER A 150 8.53 -1.41 -16.44
C SER A 150 7.57 -0.38 -15.85
N LEU A 151 7.06 -0.66 -14.64
CA LEU A 151 6.18 0.28 -13.91
C LEU A 151 6.83 1.66 -13.70
N LYS A 152 8.15 1.71 -13.49
CA LYS A 152 8.87 2.98 -13.34
C LYS A 152 8.85 3.83 -14.61
N ARG A 153 8.95 3.18 -15.78
CA ARG A 153 8.93 3.88 -17.06
C ARG A 153 7.52 4.38 -17.38
N LEU A 154 6.50 3.56 -17.15
CA LEU A 154 5.10 3.97 -17.25
C LEU A 154 4.78 5.16 -16.34
N GLN A 155 5.18 5.09 -15.06
CA GLN A 155 5.01 6.23 -14.15
C GLN A 155 5.72 7.47 -14.66
N ARG A 156 6.96 7.36 -15.15
CA ARG A 156 7.68 8.49 -15.73
C ARG A 156 6.93 9.09 -16.92
N GLU A 157 6.44 8.26 -17.83
CA GLU A 157 5.66 8.70 -19.00
C GLU A 157 4.41 9.48 -18.58
N ILE A 158 3.68 8.98 -17.56
CA ILE A 158 2.51 9.66 -17.01
C ILE A 158 2.88 10.99 -16.34
N VAL A 159 3.84 11.01 -15.41
CA VAL A 159 4.16 12.23 -14.63
C VAL A 159 4.88 13.32 -15.45
N MET A 160 5.45 12.95 -16.60
CA MET A 160 6.04 13.89 -17.56
C MET A 160 5.04 14.35 -18.62
N SER A 161 3.81 13.84 -18.61
CA SER A 161 2.77 14.26 -19.55
C SER A 161 2.23 15.65 -19.23
N GLN A 162 1.74 16.36 -20.26
CA GLN A 162 1.05 17.62 -20.07
C GLN A 162 -0.17 17.48 -19.16
N ALA A 163 -0.90 16.35 -19.25
CA ALA A 163 -2.08 16.07 -18.44
C ALA A 163 -1.76 16.04 -16.94
N TYR A 164 -0.65 15.41 -16.54
CA TYR A 164 -0.23 15.37 -15.13
C TYR A 164 0.29 16.71 -14.63
N GLN A 165 0.93 17.49 -15.51
CA GLN A 165 1.54 18.78 -15.17
C GLN A 165 0.55 19.96 -15.22
N GLN A 166 -0.74 19.70 -15.48
CA GLN A 166 -1.76 20.74 -15.45
C GLN A 166 -1.92 21.33 -14.04
N THR A 167 -2.38 22.57 -13.99
CA THR A 167 -2.83 23.18 -12.73
C THR A 167 -4.12 22.52 -12.23
N SER A 168 -4.32 22.52 -10.91
CA SER A 168 -5.61 22.17 -10.28
C SER A 168 -6.60 23.34 -10.24
N ALA A 169 -6.23 24.51 -10.79
CA ALA A 169 -7.06 25.71 -10.79
C ALA A 169 -8.41 25.48 -11.47
N MET A 170 -9.43 26.16 -10.95
CA MET A 170 -10.78 26.10 -11.49
C MET A 170 -10.86 26.83 -12.83
N ASN A 171 -11.54 26.22 -13.79
CA ASN A 171 -11.94 26.85 -15.05
C ASN A 171 -13.45 26.69 -15.21
N GLU A 172 -14.19 27.79 -15.06
CA GLU A 172 -15.67 27.76 -15.05
C GLU A 172 -16.26 27.22 -16.35
N LYS A 173 -15.65 27.53 -17.50
CA LYS A 173 -16.12 27.04 -18.80
C LYS A 173 -15.92 25.53 -18.93
N ALA A 174 -14.75 25.04 -18.55
CA ALA A 174 -14.45 23.60 -18.59
C ALA A 174 -15.33 22.82 -17.59
N PHE A 175 -15.52 23.37 -16.39
CA PHE A 175 -16.41 22.80 -15.37
C PHE A 175 -17.87 22.70 -15.83
N GLY A 176 -18.36 23.71 -16.57
CA GLY A 176 -19.71 23.68 -17.15
C GLY A 176 -19.89 22.61 -18.24
N ILE A 177 -18.81 22.10 -18.83
CA ILE A 177 -18.82 21.02 -19.84
C ILE A 177 -18.62 19.66 -19.17
N ASP A 178 -17.67 19.55 -18.25
CA ASP A 178 -17.26 18.31 -17.59
C ASP A 178 -16.97 18.56 -16.12
N ALA A 179 -18.01 18.53 -15.29
CA ALA A 179 -17.88 18.76 -13.85
C ALA A 179 -17.05 17.66 -13.15
N ASP A 180 -17.07 16.43 -13.68
CA ASP A 180 -16.39 15.25 -13.13
C ASP A 180 -14.90 15.21 -13.48
N ASN A 181 -14.42 16.13 -14.32
CA ASN A 181 -13.05 16.17 -14.83
C ASN A 181 -12.63 14.87 -15.54
N ARG A 182 -13.58 14.20 -16.21
CA ARG A 182 -13.34 12.97 -16.98
C ARG A 182 -12.46 13.20 -18.20
N LEU A 183 -12.51 14.40 -18.77
CA LEU A 183 -11.71 14.85 -19.91
C LEU A 183 -10.38 15.50 -19.48
N LEU A 184 -10.06 15.49 -18.19
CA LEU A 184 -8.75 15.89 -17.65
C LEU A 184 -8.38 17.33 -18.02
N TRP A 185 -9.31 18.26 -17.79
CA TRP A 185 -9.08 19.69 -18.01
C TRP A 185 -8.34 20.38 -16.85
N ARG A 186 -8.12 19.67 -15.74
CA ARG A 186 -7.23 20.06 -14.64
C ARG A 186 -6.62 18.83 -13.97
N MET A 187 -5.55 19.05 -13.19
CA MET A 187 -5.05 18.01 -12.26
C MET A 187 -6.01 17.89 -11.06
N PRO A 188 -6.61 16.72 -10.80
CA PRO A 188 -7.58 16.55 -9.72
C PRO A 188 -6.90 16.56 -8.35
N LEU A 189 -7.40 17.38 -7.41
CA LEU A 189 -6.97 17.32 -6.02
C LEU A 189 -7.52 16.07 -5.35
N ARG A 190 -6.63 15.28 -4.75
CA ARG A 190 -6.97 14.01 -4.13
C ARG A 190 -6.68 14.07 -2.66
N ARG A 191 -7.62 13.56 -1.87
CA ARG A 191 -7.40 13.38 -0.43
C ARG A 191 -6.36 12.28 -0.24
N MET A 192 -5.41 12.47 0.66
CA MET A 192 -4.44 11.43 0.97
C MET A 192 -5.11 10.23 1.64
N ASP A 193 -4.67 9.05 1.25
CA ASP A 193 -4.99 7.79 1.92
C ASP A 193 -4.50 7.80 3.37
N ALA A 194 -5.15 7.00 4.24
CA ALA A 194 -4.80 6.86 5.65
C ALA A 194 -3.29 6.64 5.89
N GLU A 195 -2.68 5.75 5.10
CA GLU A 195 -1.26 5.42 5.19
C GLU A 195 -0.37 6.61 4.82
N ALA A 196 -0.72 7.31 3.73
CA ALA A 196 0.03 8.47 3.26
C ALA A 196 -0.09 9.63 4.24
N LEU A 197 -1.28 9.93 4.74
CA LEU A 197 -1.51 11.00 5.73
C LEU A 197 -0.71 10.76 7.02
N ARG A 198 -0.71 9.52 7.52
CA ARG A 198 0.08 9.13 8.69
C ARG A 198 1.58 9.29 8.43
N ASP A 199 2.07 8.75 7.32
CA ASP A 199 3.49 8.79 6.98
C ASP A 199 3.96 10.22 6.71
N SER A 200 3.10 11.08 6.14
CA SER A 200 3.34 12.52 5.97
C SER A 200 3.51 13.22 7.32
N MET A 201 2.67 12.95 8.32
CA MET A 201 2.84 13.50 9.67
C MET A 201 4.19 13.08 10.28
N LEU A 202 4.55 11.80 10.18
CA LEU A 202 5.85 11.32 10.66
C LEU A 202 7.02 11.98 9.92
N ALA A 203 6.89 12.20 8.61
CA ALA A 203 7.93 12.81 7.79
C ALA A 203 8.16 14.28 8.17
N VAL A 204 7.08 15.07 8.27
CA VAL A 204 7.19 16.51 8.58
C VAL A 204 7.58 16.77 10.04
N THR A 205 7.30 15.85 10.97
CA THR A 205 7.83 15.94 12.34
C THR A 205 9.28 15.45 12.47
N GLY A 206 9.82 14.79 11.44
CA GLY A 206 11.15 14.18 11.47
C GLY A 206 11.20 12.87 12.26
N SER A 207 10.06 12.25 12.55
CA SER A 207 9.95 11.00 13.31
C SER A 207 10.02 9.75 12.42
N LEU A 208 9.77 9.89 11.12
CA LEU A 208 9.69 8.77 10.18
C LEU A 208 11.01 8.00 10.12
N ASN A 209 10.96 6.70 10.42
CA ASN A 209 12.05 5.77 10.10
C ASN A 209 11.96 5.33 8.63
N PRO A 210 12.94 5.69 7.76
CA PRO A 210 12.93 5.37 6.34
C PRO A 210 13.47 3.97 6.01
N GLU A 211 13.90 3.19 7.00
CA GLU A 211 14.48 1.86 6.81
C GLU A 211 13.54 0.93 6.04
N ARG A 212 14.08 0.30 4.99
CA ARG A 212 13.34 -0.59 4.11
C ARG A 212 13.55 -2.05 4.49
N GLY A 213 12.50 -2.85 4.35
CA GLY A 213 12.54 -4.29 4.66
C GLY A 213 12.38 -4.56 6.15
N GLY A 214 12.86 -5.70 6.64
CA GLY A 214 12.76 -6.06 8.06
C GLY A 214 11.34 -6.39 8.55
N PRO A 215 11.18 -6.69 9.84
CA PRO A 215 9.93 -7.17 10.41
C PRO A 215 8.85 -6.07 10.46
N SER A 216 7.59 -6.50 10.35
CA SER A 216 6.44 -5.61 10.52
C SER A 216 6.28 -5.14 11.96
N TYR A 217 5.71 -3.95 12.13
CA TYR A 217 5.31 -3.45 13.46
C TYR A 217 3.82 -3.68 13.72
N LEU A 218 3.45 -3.85 14.99
CA LEU A 218 2.10 -4.15 15.42
C LEU A 218 1.36 -2.88 15.87
N LEU A 219 0.18 -2.63 15.29
CA LEU A 219 -0.81 -1.68 15.83
C LEU A 219 -2.00 -2.40 16.49
N GLN A 220 -1.89 -3.71 16.68
CA GLN A 220 -2.97 -4.58 17.13
C GLN A 220 -2.39 -5.67 18.01
N LYS A 221 -3.14 -6.08 19.04
CA LYS A 221 -2.82 -7.24 19.88
C LYS A 221 -3.95 -8.25 19.81
N LYS A 222 -3.60 -9.54 19.84
CA LYS A 222 -4.60 -10.60 19.97
C LYS A 222 -5.26 -10.50 21.33
N GLY A 223 -6.59 -10.56 21.37
CA GLY A 223 -7.37 -10.64 22.58
C GLY A 223 -7.13 -11.95 23.35
N GLY A 224 -7.62 -12.01 24.58
CA GLY A 224 -7.52 -13.19 25.43
C GLY A 224 -8.45 -14.34 25.01
N GLY A 225 -8.30 -15.50 25.68
CA GLY A 225 -9.29 -16.57 25.69
C GLY A 225 -9.43 -17.39 24.41
N GLY A 226 -8.39 -17.48 23.58
CA GLY A 226 -8.43 -18.28 22.34
C GLY A 226 -9.24 -17.66 21.19
N SER A 227 -9.85 -16.49 21.41
CA SER A 227 -10.55 -15.75 20.37
C SER A 227 -9.59 -15.19 19.31
N TYR A 228 -10.08 -15.05 18.07
CA TYR A 228 -9.37 -14.34 16.98
C TYR A 228 -9.80 -12.87 16.90
N ILE A 229 -10.13 -12.28 18.04
CA ILE A 229 -10.46 -10.86 18.15
C ILE A 229 -9.17 -10.09 18.40
N TYR A 230 -8.98 -8.98 17.70
CA TYR A 230 -7.78 -8.15 17.82
C TYR A 230 -8.14 -6.74 18.24
N ASP A 231 -7.61 -6.33 19.39
CA ASP A 231 -7.76 -4.98 19.92
C ASP A 231 -6.72 -4.06 19.30
N ALA A 232 -7.14 -2.83 19.02
CA ALA A 232 -6.21 -1.81 18.55
C ALA A 232 -5.24 -1.39 19.67
N LEU A 233 -3.98 -1.21 19.32
CA LEU A 233 -2.95 -0.66 20.20
C LEU A 233 -2.81 0.83 19.94
N ASP A 234 -2.87 1.61 21.02
CA ASP A 234 -2.52 3.04 21.00
C ASP A 234 -1.04 3.23 21.41
N ASN A 235 -0.14 2.67 20.61
CA ASN A 235 1.30 2.76 20.84
C ASN A 235 1.93 3.93 20.06
N ASP A 236 2.96 4.53 20.65
CA ASP A 236 3.81 5.55 20.02
C ASP A 236 5.28 5.20 20.29
N GLY A 237 6.18 5.63 19.42
CA GLY A 237 7.62 5.47 19.57
C GLY A 237 8.31 4.99 18.29
N PRO A 238 9.66 5.02 18.27
CA PRO A 238 10.46 4.65 17.10
C PRO A 238 10.12 3.28 16.50
N ALA A 239 9.69 2.32 17.34
CA ALA A 239 9.30 0.97 16.92
C ALA A 239 8.09 0.96 15.97
N VAL A 240 7.21 1.97 16.03
CA VAL A 240 6.03 2.08 15.17
C VAL A 240 6.12 3.23 14.18
N TRP A 241 7.16 4.07 14.20
CA TRP A 241 7.32 5.19 13.26
C TRP A 241 7.90 4.80 11.89
N ARG A 242 7.76 3.53 11.52
CA ARG A 242 8.07 3.08 10.16
C ARG A 242 6.93 3.46 9.23
N ARG A 243 7.24 3.46 7.92
CA ARG A 243 6.23 3.62 6.87
C ARG A 243 5.08 2.64 7.06
N ALA A 244 3.86 3.11 6.87
CA ALA A 244 2.63 2.33 7.08
C ALA A 244 2.55 1.05 6.23
N VAL A 245 3.30 0.97 5.13
CA VAL A 245 3.45 -0.25 4.31
C VAL A 245 4.07 -1.43 5.09
N TYR A 246 4.86 -1.16 6.15
CA TYR A 246 5.45 -2.18 7.00
C TYR A 246 4.57 -2.55 8.19
N ARG A 247 3.36 -2.01 8.29
CA ARG A 247 2.42 -2.37 9.34
C ARG A 247 1.95 -3.80 9.18
N PHE A 248 1.89 -4.55 10.27
CA PHE A 248 1.23 -5.84 10.27
C PHE A 248 -0.29 -5.67 10.13
N VAL A 249 -0.89 -6.41 9.21
CA VAL A 249 -2.32 -6.30 8.92
C VAL A 249 -3.02 -7.57 9.39
N VAL A 250 -3.92 -7.40 10.37
CA VAL A 250 -4.78 -8.48 10.85
C VAL A 250 -6.17 -8.35 10.25
N ARG A 251 -6.69 -9.43 9.67
CA ARG A 251 -8.09 -9.51 9.20
C ARG A 251 -9.05 -9.36 10.38
N GLY A 252 -10.02 -8.46 10.27
CA GLY A 252 -11.00 -8.16 11.32
C GLY A 252 -10.47 -7.38 12.53
N GLY A 253 -9.19 -7.00 12.55
CA GLY A 253 -8.64 -6.19 13.64
C GLY A 253 -8.95 -4.71 13.46
N LYS A 254 -9.27 -4.02 14.56
CA LYS A 254 -9.51 -2.55 14.57
C LYS A 254 -8.21 -1.76 14.49
N ARG A 255 -8.23 -0.57 13.88
CA ARG A 255 -7.09 0.34 13.68
C ARG A 255 -7.53 1.79 13.91
N ILE A 256 -7.23 2.34 15.10
CA ILE A 256 -7.76 3.63 15.58
C ILE A 256 -7.68 4.76 14.54
N PHE A 257 -6.47 5.05 14.04
CA PHE A 257 -6.27 6.10 13.04
C PHE A 257 -6.71 5.64 11.64
N MET A 258 -6.27 4.45 11.21
CA MET A 258 -6.44 4.00 9.83
C MET A 258 -7.92 3.82 9.43
N ASP A 259 -8.75 3.27 10.32
CA ASP A 259 -10.15 3.01 10.02
C ASP A 259 -10.95 4.31 9.87
N SER A 260 -10.52 5.41 10.50
CA SER A 260 -11.18 6.72 10.34
C SER A 260 -10.99 7.30 8.93
N PHE A 261 -9.86 7.01 8.29
CA PHE A 261 -9.48 7.56 6.96
C PHE A 261 -9.63 6.50 5.85
N ASP A 262 -10.70 5.71 5.92
CA ASP A 262 -11.12 4.81 4.85
C ASP A 262 -10.06 3.74 4.47
N CYS A 263 -9.16 3.36 5.39
CA CYS A 263 -8.17 2.31 5.11
C CYS A 263 -8.89 0.98 4.82
N PRO A 264 -8.65 0.33 3.66
CA PRO A 264 -9.39 -0.86 3.24
C PRO A 264 -9.39 -1.98 4.28
N ASP A 265 -10.50 -2.72 4.32
CA ASP A 265 -10.57 -3.99 5.04
C ASP A 265 -9.76 -5.04 4.26
N PRO A 266 -8.71 -5.64 4.85
CA PRO A 266 -7.92 -6.68 4.19
C PRO A 266 -8.68 -7.97 3.87
N SER A 267 -9.94 -8.08 4.31
CA SER A 267 -10.82 -9.22 4.08
C SER A 267 -11.69 -9.04 2.83
N VAL A 268 -11.72 -7.85 2.24
CA VAL A 268 -12.57 -7.51 1.09
C VAL A 268 -11.73 -6.99 -0.08
N ALA A 269 -12.04 -7.45 -1.28
CA ALA A 269 -11.43 -6.93 -2.50
C ALA A 269 -11.79 -5.44 -2.66
N THR A 270 -10.78 -4.58 -2.66
CA THR A 270 -10.96 -3.12 -2.75
C THR A 270 -10.25 -2.60 -4.00
N PRO A 271 -10.89 -2.69 -5.19
CA PRO A 271 -10.29 -2.25 -6.45
C PRO A 271 -10.16 -0.73 -6.54
N GLN A 272 -11.10 -0.01 -5.92
CA GLN A 272 -11.13 1.44 -5.76
C GLN A 272 -11.32 1.73 -4.26
N ARG A 273 -10.54 2.67 -3.71
CA ARG A 273 -10.65 3.07 -2.30
C ARG A 273 -11.80 4.07 -2.16
N SER A 274 -12.59 3.94 -1.10
CA SER A 274 -13.52 5.01 -0.71
C SER A 274 -12.74 6.22 -0.26
N ASN A 275 -13.20 7.41 -0.66
CA ASN A 275 -12.63 8.68 -0.24
C ASN A 275 -13.75 9.51 0.39
N SER A 276 -13.85 9.44 1.71
CA SER A 276 -14.88 10.15 2.47
C SER A 276 -14.34 11.49 2.97
N ASN A 277 -15.22 12.49 3.05
CA ASN A 277 -14.94 13.75 3.75
C ASN A 277 -15.96 13.93 4.87
N THR A 278 -15.68 13.32 6.03
CA THR A 278 -16.62 13.28 7.16
C THR A 278 -16.17 14.15 8.32
N PRO A 279 -17.11 14.67 9.13
CA PRO A 279 -16.77 15.32 10.40
C PRO A 279 -15.95 14.44 11.33
N VAL A 280 -16.16 13.11 11.29
CA VAL A 280 -15.40 12.14 12.09
C VAL A 280 -13.91 12.19 11.74
N GLN A 281 -13.55 12.28 10.46
CA GLN A 281 -12.15 12.41 10.05
C GLN A 281 -11.50 13.68 10.58
N ALA A 282 -12.20 14.82 10.47
CA ALA A 282 -11.73 16.10 11.00
C ALA A 282 -11.57 16.04 12.54
N LEU A 283 -12.52 15.40 13.24
CA LEU A 283 -12.43 15.20 14.69
C LEU A 283 -11.31 14.23 15.08
N THR A 284 -11.03 13.21 14.27
CA THR A 284 -9.87 12.33 14.46
C THR A 284 -8.57 13.11 14.36
N LEU A 285 -8.43 14.04 13.39
CA LEU A 285 -7.25 14.91 13.33
C LEU A 285 -7.09 15.84 14.54
N LEU A 286 -8.19 16.18 15.23
CA LEU A 286 -8.13 17.03 16.43
C LEU A 286 -7.88 16.28 17.73
N ASN A 287 -8.33 15.02 17.82
CA ASN A 287 -8.45 14.32 19.10
C ASN A 287 -7.67 13.00 19.17
N ASN A 288 -7.18 12.49 18.04
CA ASN A 288 -6.46 11.23 18.05
C ASN A 288 -5.10 11.38 18.76
N SER A 289 -4.79 10.43 19.65
CA SER A 289 -3.55 10.38 20.44
C SER A 289 -2.29 10.48 19.59
N PHE A 290 -2.25 9.82 18.43
CA PHE A 290 -1.12 9.90 17.51
C PHE A 290 -0.95 11.32 16.99
N VAL A 291 -2.04 11.98 16.57
CA VAL A 291 -1.96 13.34 16.03
C VAL A 291 -1.57 14.35 17.11
N MET A 292 -2.06 14.18 18.34
CA MET A 292 -1.65 14.99 19.49
C MET A 292 -0.14 14.88 19.74
N LYS A 293 0.39 13.65 19.82
CA LYS A 293 1.83 13.40 20.01
C LYS A 293 2.67 13.93 18.84
N GLN A 294 2.21 13.79 17.60
CA GLN A 294 2.90 14.36 16.43
C GLN A 294 2.86 15.89 16.43
N SER A 295 1.79 16.50 16.97
CA SER A 295 1.69 17.96 17.09
C SER A 295 2.68 18.53 18.11
N GLU A 296 2.90 17.83 19.22
CA GLU A 296 3.95 18.14 20.20
C GLU A 296 5.34 18.03 19.56
N ARG A 297 5.63 16.93 18.85
CA ARG A 297 6.90 16.76 18.13
C ARG A 297 7.14 17.82 17.06
N MET A 298 6.07 18.22 16.36
CA MET A 298 6.15 19.32 15.40
C MET A 298 6.51 20.63 16.10
N ALA A 299 5.90 20.91 17.26
CA ALA A 299 6.23 22.09 18.04
C ALA A 299 7.68 22.08 18.53
N ASP A 300 8.17 20.95 19.03
CA ASP A 300 9.57 20.80 19.46
C ASP A 300 10.54 21.01 18.29
N ARG A 301 10.18 20.52 17.10
CA ARG A 301 10.97 20.73 15.89
C ARG A 301 10.98 22.21 15.49
N LEU A 302 9.82 22.85 15.42
CA LEU A 302 9.68 24.26 15.05
C LEU A 302 10.40 25.18 16.05
N GLY A 303 10.32 24.89 17.35
CA GLY A 303 11.03 25.65 18.39
C GLY A 303 12.55 25.51 18.33
N ARG A 304 13.07 24.39 17.81
CA ARG A 304 14.51 24.22 17.55
C ARG A 304 14.97 24.89 16.26
N GLU A 305 14.10 24.91 15.24
CA GLU A 305 14.44 25.42 13.90
C GLU A 305 14.17 26.92 13.74
N ALA A 306 13.44 27.56 14.66
CA ALA A 306 13.19 29.01 14.66
C ALA A 306 13.00 29.58 16.08
N SER A 307 13.62 30.74 16.31
CA SER A 307 13.67 31.41 17.62
C SER A 307 12.45 32.26 17.96
N ASP A 308 11.69 32.72 16.97
CA ASP A 308 10.50 33.55 17.16
C ASP A 308 9.27 32.97 16.46
N ALA A 309 8.08 33.43 16.87
CA ALA A 309 6.81 32.93 16.37
C ALA A 309 6.63 33.14 14.84
N GLY A 310 7.14 34.22 14.28
CA GLY A 310 7.06 34.48 12.83
C GLY A 310 7.93 33.50 12.03
N GLY A 311 9.15 33.24 12.51
CA GLY A 311 10.03 32.21 11.98
C GLY A 311 9.42 30.81 12.09
N GLN A 312 8.80 30.47 13.23
CA GLN A 312 8.13 29.20 13.45
C GLN A 312 6.95 28.98 12.48
N VAL A 313 6.12 30.00 12.27
CA VAL A 313 5.01 29.93 11.30
C VAL A 313 5.56 29.74 9.89
N SER A 314 6.56 30.52 9.49
CA SER A 314 7.16 30.42 8.15
C SER A 314 7.77 29.04 7.91
N ARG A 315 8.43 28.49 8.93
CA ARG A 315 9.00 27.15 8.87
C ARG A 315 7.94 26.05 8.79
N ALA A 316 6.85 26.18 9.53
CA ALA A 316 5.73 25.25 9.45
C ALA A 316 5.14 25.18 8.03
N TYR A 317 4.94 26.31 7.37
CA TYR A 317 4.43 26.37 6.00
C TYR A 317 5.39 25.73 4.99
N SER A 318 6.70 25.97 5.14
CA SER A 318 7.71 25.33 4.29
C SER A 318 7.71 23.80 4.44
N LEU A 319 7.56 23.28 5.67
CA LEU A 319 7.58 21.84 5.95
C LEU A 319 6.29 21.14 5.56
N LEU A 320 5.12 21.74 5.82
CA LEU A 320 3.82 21.11 5.61
C LEU A 320 3.26 21.34 4.20
N PHE A 321 3.51 22.51 3.60
CA PHE A 321 2.86 22.95 2.36
C PHE A 321 3.84 23.24 1.22
N GLY A 322 5.15 23.26 1.50
CA GLY A 322 6.18 23.53 0.49
C GLY A 322 6.18 24.97 -0.04
N ARG A 323 5.57 25.93 0.68
CA ARG A 323 5.50 27.36 0.33
C ARG A 323 5.72 28.27 1.53
N ALA A 324 5.84 29.57 1.29
CA ALA A 324 5.79 30.59 2.34
C ALA A 324 4.34 30.92 2.75
N PRO A 325 4.10 31.35 4.00
CA PRO A 325 2.80 31.87 4.40
C PRO A 325 2.55 33.23 3.75
N SER A 326 1.29 33.51 3.41
CA SER A 326 0.84 34.87 3.10
C SER A 326 0.90 35.74 4.36
N GLU A 327 0.87 37.06 4.20
CA GLU A 327 0.89 37.96 5.36
C GLU A 327 -0.30 37.74 6.32
N LYS A 328 -1.47 37.40 5.79
CA LYS A 328 -2.67 37.12 6.59
C LYS A 328 -2.47 35.85 7.42
N GLU A 329 -1.94 34.80 6.79
CA GLU A 329 -1.61 33.52 7.44
C GLU A 329 -0.53 33.70 8.51
N LEU A 330 0.51 34.48 8.22
CA LEU A 330 1.57 34.79 9.16
C LEU A 330 1.04 35.51 10.40
N ARG A 331 0.28 36.60 10.22
CA ARG A 331 -0.33 37.35 11.33
C ARG A 331 -1.28 36.49 12.15
N ALA A 332 -2.11 35.67 11.49
CA ALA A 332 -3.04 34.77 12.18
C ALA A 332 -2.29 33.68 12.98
N GLY A 333 -1.24 33.08 12.41
CA GLY A 333 -0.44 32.06 13.07
C GLY A 333 0.28 32.60 14.31
N VAL A 334 0.94 33.76 14.20
CA VAL A 334 1.61 34.42 15.34
C VAL A 334 0.61 34.75 16.44
N ALA A 335 -0.55 35.32 16.10
CA ALA A 335 -1.60 35.61 17.07
C ALA A 335 -2.16 34.35 17.74
N PHE A 336 -2.32 33.25 16.99
CA PHE A 336 -2.80 31.98 17.52
C PHE A 336 -1.79 31.36 18.49
N ILE A 337 -0.51 31.32 18.12
CA ILE A 337 0.56 30.79 18.98
C ILE A 337 0.62 31.58 20.30
N GLY A 338 0.52 32.91 20.26
CA GLY A 338 0.53 33.75 21.46
C GLY A 338 -0.67 33.56 22.40
N ARG A 339 -1.84 33.16 21.88
CA ARG A 339 -3.03 32.85 22.70
C ARG A 339 -3.08 31.42 23.20
N HIS A 340 -2.41 30.51 22.50
CA HIS A 340 -2.46 29.07 22.75
C HIS A 340 -1.03 28.52 22.87
N SER A 341 -0.66 27.58 22.01
CA SER A 341 0.67 26.98 21.97
C SER A 341 1.04 26.60 20.56
N LEU A 342 2.34 26.40 20.34
CA LEU A 342 2.86 25.93 19.07
C LEU A 342 2.36 24.51 18.73
N ALA A 343 2.15 23.66 19.73
CA ALA A 343 1.58 22.32 19.55
C ALA A 343 0.11 22.39 19.11
N ALA A 344 -0.68 23.28 19.73
CA ALA A 344 -2.06 23.52 19.29
C ALA A 344 -2.11 24.05 17.86
N TYR A 345 -1.17 24.91 17.48
CA TYR A 345 -1.06 25.44 16.12
C TYR A 345 -0.71 24.34 15.11
N ALA A 346 0.30 23.50 15.40
CA ALA A 346 0.65 22.36 14.56
C ALA A 346 -0.53 21.40 14.34
N ARG A 347 -1.32 21.15 15.39
CA ARG A 347 -2.54 20.34 15.31
C ARG A 347 -3.59 20.93 14.36
N VAL A 348 -3.77 22.25 14.37
CA VAL A 348 -4.66 22.94 13.42
C VAL A 348 -4.14 22.77 12.00
N LEU A 349 -2.83 22.94 11.78
CA LEU A 349 -2.23 22.79 10.45
C LEU A 349 -2.40 21.36 9.89
N PHE A 350 -2.24 20.33 10.71
CA PHE A 350 -2.51 18.94 10.31
C PHE A 350 -3.97 18.68 9.90
N ASN A 351 -4.91 19.53 10.32
CA ASN A 351 -6.33 19.43 9.98
C ASN A 351 -6.74 20.38 8.83
N THR A 352 -5.79 21.02 8.15
CA THR A 352 -6.09 21.87 7.00
C THR A 352 -6.26 21.05 5.73
N ASN A 353 -7.09 21.52 4.80
CA ASN A 353 -7.22 20.89 3.49
C ASN A 353 -5.88 20.85 2.74
N GLU A 354 -5.04 21.87 2.88
CA GLU A 354 -3.74 21.93 2.22
C GLU A 354 -2.78 20.83 2.74
N PHE A 355 -2.92 20.39 4.00
CA PHE A 355 -2.15 19.25 4.48
C PHE A 355 -2.73 17.92 4.02
N VAL A 356 -4.07 17.80 3.95
CA VAL A 356 -4.76 16.50 3.74
C VAL A 356 -4.96 16.17 2.26
N TYR A 357 -4.88 17.14 1.37
CA TYR A 357 -5.04 16.95 -0.08
C TYR A 357 -3.70 17.14 -0.82
N THR A 358 -3.47 16.29 -1.81
CA THR A 358 -2.34 16.36 -2.74
C THR A 358 -2.86 16.48 -4.18
N PRO A 359 -2.16 17.19 -5.08
CA PRO A 359 -2.38 17.09 -6.51
C PRO A 359 -2.33 15.63 -7.01
#